data_AF-A0A496QEE1-F1
#
_entry.id   AF-A0A496QEE1-F1
#
_cell.length_a   1.000
_cell.length_b   1.000
_cell.length_c   1.000
_cell.angle_alpha   90.00
_cell.angle_beta   90.00
_cell.angle_gamma   90.00
#
_symmetry.space_group_name_H-M   'P 1'
#
loop_
_entity.id
_entity.type
_entity.pdbx_description
1 polymer ?
#
loop_
_entity_poly.entity_id
_entity_poly.type
_entity_poly.pdbx_seq_one_letter_code
_entity_poly.pdbx_strand_id
1 'polypeptide(L)'
;FAKANLFFNESVDFVNNPRSNLSLYYPMKPLELDSFNILNEKNLPDGFEVIKTPGHTPGSVCFLYMKKYLFTGDTLFSDSIGRTDLPGGSEEKLLESLKLLKGLLEKNPELEVFPGHGSPAKAVNILRQNPYLKGL
;
A
#
# COMPACT_ATOMS: atom_id res chain seq x y z
N PHE A 1 -6.37 -23.48 4.73
CA PHE A 1 -5.54 -22.42 4.15
C PHE A 1 -6.34 -21.13 4.16
N ALA A 2 -5.77 -20.02 4.63
CA ALA A 2 -6.44 -18.71 4.57
C ALA A 2 -6.69 -18.38 3.11
N LYS A 3 -7.94 -18.08 2.74
CA LYS A 3 -8.25 -17.56 1.40
C LYS A 3 -7.60 -16.18 1.28
N ALA A 4 -6.79 -15.98 0.24
CA ALA A 4 -6.26 -14.65 -0.05
C ALA A 4 -7.38 -13.77 -0.61
N ASN A 5 -7.43 -12.51 -0.18
CA ASN A 5 -8.35 -11.51 -0.67
C ASN A 5 -7.52 -10.44 -1.39
N LEU A 6 -7.85 -10.17 -2.65
CA LEU A 6 -7.24 -9.12 -3.46
C LEU A 6 -8.26 -8.00 -3.65
N PHE A 7 -7.86 -6.74 -3.50
CA PHE A 7 -8.80 -5.63 -3.69
C PHE A 7 -8.97 -5.21 -5.15
N PHE A 8 -8.00 -5.56 -5.99
CA PHE A 8 -7.95 -5.13 -7.39
C PHE A 8 -7.32 -6.21 -8.27
N ASN A 9 -7.74 -6.26 -9.55
CA ASN A 9 -7.29 -7.26 -10.52
C ASN A 9 -5.80 -7.12 -10.83
N GLU A 10 -5.26 -5.93 -10.64
CA GLU A 10 -3.87 -5.54 -10.86
C GLU A 10 -2.89 -6.34 -9.97
N SER A 11 -3.38 -7.01 -8.91
CA SER A 11 -2.59 -7.89 -8.04
C SER A 11 -2.62 -9.37 -8.44
N VAL A 12 -3.41 -9.77 -9.44
CA VAL A 12 -3.62 -11.20 -9.78
C VAL A 12 -2.32 -11.87 -10.20
N ASP A 13 -1.54 -11.23 -11.09
CA ASP A 13 -0.26 -11.79 -11.54
C ASP A 13 0.72 -11.98 -10.37
N PHE A 14 0.72 -11.07 -9.40
CA PHE A 14 1.57 -11.21 -8.22
C PHE A 14 1.16 -12.42 -7.37
N VAL A 15 -0.09 -12.84 -7.40
CA VAL A 15 -0.58 -13.89 -6.49
C VAL A 15 -0.46 -15.27 -7.12
N ASN A 16 -0.54 -15.37 -8.44
CA ASN A 16 -0.46 -16.64 -9.19
C ASN A 16 0.89 -16.87 -9.90
N ASN A 17 1.80 -15.90 -9.92
CA ASN A 17 3.08 -16.04 -10.62
C ASN A 17 4.28 -15.92 -9.66
N PRO A 18 5.00 -17.03 -9.40
CA PRO A 18 6.15 -17.02 -8.51
C PRO A 18 7.30 -16.09 -8.91
N ARG A 19 7.40 -15.71 -10.19
CA ARG A 19 8.36 -14.70 -10.63
C ARG A 19 7.93 -13.30 -10.19
N SER A 20 6.64 -12.99 -10.30
CA SER A 20 6.10 -11.66 -9.99
C SER A 20 6.03 -11.40 -8.49
N ASN A 21 5.67 -12.37 -7.65
CA ASN A 21 5.81 -12.25 -6.18
C ASN A 21 7.21 -12.54 -5.63
N LEU A 22 8.18 -12.80 -6.52
CA LEU A 22 9.58 -13.06 -6.18
C LEU A 22 9.83 -14.33 -5.35
N SER A 23 8.82 -15.13 -5.03
CA SER A 23 9.00 -16.36 -4.24
C SER A 23 9.91 -17.39 -4.92
N LEU A 24 10.03 -17.34 -6.25
CA LEU A 24 10.97 -18.16 -7.02
C LEU A 24 12.44 -17.94 -6.62
N TYR A 25 12.77 -16.76 -6.10
CA TYR A 25 14.16 -16.36 -5.79
C TYR A 25 14.56 -16.65 -4.33
N TYR A 26 13.67 -17.24 -3.53
CA TYR A 26 13.93 -17.61 -2.14
C TYR A 26 14.11 -19.14 -2.02
N PRO A 27 14.85 -19.63 -1.00
CA PRO A 27 15.04 -21.07 -0.75
C PRO A 27 13.79 -21.69 -0.10
N MET A 28 12.63 -21.46 -0.70
CA MET A 28 11.31 -21.93 -0.27
C MET A 28 10.57 -22.50 -1.47
N LYS A 29 9.50 -23.26 -1.24
CA LYS A 29 8.61 -23.65 -2.33
C LYS A 29 8.03 -22.38 -2.98
N PRO A 30 8.16 -22.19 -4.31
CA PRO A 30 7.53 -21.08 -5.01
C PRO A 30 6.05 -20.98 -4.68
N LEU A 31 5.58 -19.78 -4.37
CA LEU A 31 4.20 -19.51 -3.98
C LEU A 31 3.38 -19.14 -5.22
N GLU A 32 2.36 -19.95 -5.46
CA GLU A 32 1.35 -19.74 -6.47
C GLU A 32 0.00 -20.03 -5.82
N LEU A 33 -0.89 -19.04 -5.82
CA LEU A 33 -2.25 -19.16 -5.33
C LEU A 33 -3.20 -19.22 -6.53
N ASP A 34 -3.89 -20.34 -6.64
CA ASP A 34 -4.89 -20.65 -7.66
C ASP A 34 -6.31 -20.24 -7.25
N SER A 35 -6.51 -19.94 -5.96
CA SER A 35 -7.80 -19.53 -5.40
C SER A 35 -7.68 -18.34 -4.46
N PHE A 36 -8.36 -17.25 -4.82
CA PHE A 36 -8.46 -16.01 -4.06
C PHE A 36 -9.77 -15.30 -4.38
N ASN A 37 -10.23 -14.42 -3.47
CA ASN A 37 -11.37 -13.56 -3.76
C ASN A 37 -10.87 -12.22 -4.30
N ILE A 38 -11.52 -11.69 -5.31
CA ILE A 38 -11.37 -10.29 -5.71
C ILE A 38 -12.47 -9.51 -5.00
N LEU A 39 -12.07 -8.74 -4.00
CA LEU A 39 -12.89 -7.77 -3.29
C LEU A 39 -12.94 -6.46 -4.08
N ASN A 40 -13.91 -5.62 -3.74
CA ASN A 40 -13.93 -4.22 -4.13
C ASN A 40 -14.42 -3.39 -2.94
N GLU A 41 -14.58 -2.08 -3.13
CA GLU A 41 -15.04 -1.15 -2.10
C GLU A 41 -16.35 -1.57 -1.41
N LYS A 42 -17.23 -2.32 -2.11
CA LYS A 42 -18.52 -2.80 -1.57
C LYS A 42 -18.37 -3.98 -0.60
N ASN A 43 -17.19 -4.58 -0.49
CA ASN A 43 -16.94 -5.75 0.37
C ASN A 43 -16.17 -5.40 1.65
N LEU A 44 -15.97 -4.10 1.91
CA LEU A 44 -15.30 -3.64 3.11
C LEU A 44 -16.23 -3.66 4.33
N PRO A 45 -15.72 -3.98 5.52
CA PRO A 45 -16.45 -3.73 6.77
C PRO A 45 -16.76 -2.23 6.94
N ASP A 46 -17.81 -1.92 7.71
CA ASP A 46 -18.22 -0.55 7.96
C ASP A 46 -17.08 0.31 8.53
N GLY A 47 -17.01 1.54 8.06
CA GLY A 47 -16.00 2.52 8.48
C GLY A 47 -14.67 2.44 7.74
N PHE A 48 -14.47 1.45 6.85
CA PHE A 48 -13.33 1.42 5.96
C PHE A 48 -13.62 2.16 4.64
N GLU A 49 -12.65 2.96 4.21
CA GLU A 49 -12.57 3.57 2.89
C GLU A 49 -11.27 3.08 2.22
N VAL A 50 -11.29 2.85 0.91
CA VAL A 50 -10.11 2.43 0.13
C VAL A 50 -9.61 3.57 -0.73
N ILE A 51 -8.29 3.76 -0.72
CA ILE A 51 -7.59 4.74 -1.54
C ILE A 51 -6.61 3.97 -2.41
N LYS A 52 -6.78 3.99 -3.73
CA LYS A 52 -5.81 3.39 -4.65
C LYS A 52 -4.49 4.15 -4.57
N THR A 53 -3.39 3.43 -4.35
CA THR A 53 -2.06 4.01 -4.24
C THR A 53 -1.02 3.18 -5.00
N PRO A 54 -1.20 2.96 -6.33
CA PRO A 54 -0.28 2.17 -7.11
C PRO A 54 1.11 2.81 -7.14
N GLY A 55 2.14 1.99 -7.29
CA GLY A 55 3.51 2.47 -7.44
C GLY A 55 4.51 1.51 -6.84
N HIS A 56 4.36 1.16 -5.56
CA HIS A 56 5.13 0.06 -4.99
C HIS A 56 4.77 -1.27 -5.66
N THR A 57 3.46 -1.53 -5.77
CA THR A 57 2.90 -2.56 -6.66
C THR A 57 1.76 -1.96 -7.48
N PRO A 58 1.33 -2.58 -8.59
CA PRO A 58 0.20 -2.10 -9.39
C PRO A 58 -1.13 -2.07 -8.63
N GLY A 59 -1.32 -2.99 -7.66
CA GLY A 59 -2.54 -3.13 -6.89
C GLY A 59 -2.45 -2.60 -5.45
N SER A 60 -1.43 -1.80 -5.14
CA SER A 60 -1.28 -1.16 -3.81
C SER A 60 -2.47 -0.26 -3.47
N VAL A 61 -2.91 -0.34 -2.22
CA VAL A 61 -4.02 0.45 -1.65
C VAL A 61 -3.69 0.90 -0.24
N CYS A 62 -4.25 2.03 0.16
CA CYS A 62 -4.33 2.44 1.54
C CYS A 62 -5.76 2.26 2.06
N PHE A 63 -5.91 1.89 3.32
CA PHE A 63 -7.21 1.79 3.99
C PHE A 63 -7.35 2.90 5.04
N LEU A 64 -8.38 3.72 4.92
CA LEU A 64 -8.73 4.71 5.92
C LEU A 64 -9.88 4.15 6.77
N TYR A 65 -9.66 3.99 8.07
CA TYR A 65 -10.64 3.48 9.01
C TYR A 65 -11.14 4.58 9.94
N MET A 66 -12.47 4.74 10.00
CA MET A 66 -13.19 5.73 10.83
C MET A 66 -12.67 7.16 10.67
N LYS A 67 -12.08 7.49 9.52
CA LYS A 67 -11.40 8.78 9.25
C LYS A 67 -10.31 9.15 10.26
N LYS A 68 -9.76 8.16 10.98
CA LYS A 68 -8.78 8.37 12.06
C LYS A 68 -7.50 7.56 11.88
N TYR A 69 -7.60 6.34 11.34
CA TYR A 69 -6.47 5.43 11.19
C TYR A 69 -6.23 5.14 9.71
N LEU A 70 -5.02 5.39 9.22
CA LEU A 70 -4.65 5.17 7.82
C LEU A 70 -3.60 4.06 7.71
N PHE A 71 -3.98 2.94 7.13
CA PHE A 71 -3.06 1.84 6.84
C PHE A 71 -2.49 2.04 5.44
N THR A 72 -1.18 2.25 5.32
CA THR A 72 -0.53 2.65 4.06
C THR A 72 0.19 1.52 3.35
N GLY A 73 0.31 0.36 3.99
CA GLY A 73 1.13 -0.74 3.48
C GLY A 73 2.53 -0.23 3.13
N ASP A 74 3.00 -0.61 1.95
CA ASP A 74 4.32 -0.23 1.46
C ASP A 74 4.29 1.00 0.55
N THR A 75 3.20 1.77 0.53
CA THR A 75 3.15 3.01 -0.24
C THR A 75 3.90 4.13 0.49
N LEU A 76 3.63 4.32 1.78
CA LEU A 76 4.17 5.42 2.59
C LEU A 76 4.61 4.91 3.96
N PHE A 77 5.87 5.21 4.32
CA PHE A 77 6.44 4.97 5.63
C PHE A 77 6.59 6.29 6.40
N SER A 78 6.92 6.19 7.69
CA SER A 78 7.03 7.40 8.52
C SER A 78 8.21 8.29 8.11
N ASP A 79 9.30 7.71 7.62
CA ASP A 79 10.54 8.37 7.22
C ASP A 79 11.00 8.04 5.79
N SER A 80 10.24 7.22 5.06
CA SER A 80 10.59 6.75 3.71
C SER A 80 9.33 6.42 2.89
N ILE A 81 9.49 5.83 1.70
CA ILE A 81 8.42 5.39 0.80
C ILE A 81 8.73 3.97 0.27
N GLY A 82 7.74 3.32 -0.32
CA GLY A 82 7.94 2.05 -1.00
C GLY A 82 8.97 2.11 -2.11
N ARG A 83 9.72 1.02 -2.29
CA ARG A 83 10.58 0.86 -3.47
C ARG A 83 9.75 0.59 -4.73
N THR A 84 10.29 0.92 -5.90
CA THR A 84 9.59 0.79 -7.19
C THR A 84 10.41 0.03 -8.24
N ASP A 85 11.57 -0.49 -7.87
CA ASP A 85 12.52 -1.17 -8.77
C ASP A 85 12.27 -2.68 -8.91
N LEU A 86 11.26 -3.22 -8.22
CA LEU A 86 10.82 -4.61 -8.32
C LEU A 86 9.74 -4.77 -9.41
N PRO A 87 9.43 -6.00 -9.87
CA PRO A 87 8.39 -6.23 -10.88
C PRO A 87 7.09 -5.50 -10.57
N GLY A 88 6.55 -4.80 -11.58
CA GLY A 88 5.34 -3.97 -11.50
C GLY A 88 5.45 -2.68 -10.69
N GLY A 89 6.59 -2.38 -10.09
CA GLY A 89 6.85 -1.09 -9.48
C GLY A 89 6.87 0.04 -10.52
N SER A 90 6.47 1.25 -10.10
CA SER A 90 6.41 2.45 -10.93
C SER A 90 6.61 3.69 -10.08
N GLU A 91 7.74 4.38 -10.28
CA GLU A 91 8.08 5.62 -9.56
C GLU A 91 7.08 6.74 -9.87
N GLU A 92 6.70 6.90 -11.14
CA GLU A 92 5.70 7.90 -11.56
C GLU A 92 4.38 7.74 -10.81
N LYS A 93 3.81 6.52 -10.80
CA LYS A 93 2.57 6.24 -10.08
C LYS A 93 2.70 6.39 -8.57
N LEU A 94 3.85 5.98 -8.01
CA LEU A 94 4.10 6.17 -6.59
C LEU A 94 4.11 7.66 -6.24
N LEU A 95 4.71 8.50 -7.07
CA LEU A 95 4.76 9.94 -6.87
C LEU A 95 3.35 10.57 -6.87
N GLU A 96 2.49 10.16 -7.80
CA GLU A 96 1.08 10.60 -7.84
C GLU A 96 0.32 10.15 -6.59
N SER A 97 0.51 8.90 -6.17
CA SER A 97 -0.08 8.35 -4.96
C SER A 97 0.38 9.10 -3.70
N LEU A 98 1.67 9.47 -3.63
CA LEU A 98 2.23 10.22 -2.51
C LEU A 98 1.70 11.66 -2.47
N LYS A 99 1.50 12.32 -3.62
CA LYS A 99 0.87 13.65 -3.68
C LYS A 99 -0.57 13.62 -3.15
N LEU A 100 -1.34 12.61 -3.55
CA LEU A 100 -2.70 12.39 -3.04
C LEU A 100 -2.69 12.19 -1.52
N LEU A 101 -1.84 11.30 -1.02
CA LEU A 101 -1.72 11.03 0.42
C LEU A 101 -1.25 12.27 1.19
N LYS A 102 -0.27 13.01 0.68
CA LYS A 102 0.22 14.25 1.31
C LYS A 102 -0.93 15.24 1.54
N GLY A 103 -1.76 15.47 0.52
CA GLY A 103 -2.93 16.35 0.66
C GLY A 103 -3.96 15.85 1.69
N LEU A 104 -4.10 14.54 1.86
CA LEU A 104 -4.91 13.96 2.93
C LEU A 104 -4.30 14.21 4.32
N LEU A 105 -2.98 13.99 4.48
CA LEU A 105 -2.27 14.18 5.73
C LEU A 105 -2.28 15.66 6.17
N GLU A 106 -2.09 16.60 5.25
CA GLU A 106 -2.09 18.04 5.54
C GLU A 106 -3.44 18.52 6.08
N LYS A 107 -4.54 17.94 5.58
CA LYS A 107 -5.90 18.23 6.06
C LYS A 107 -6.24 17.55 7.38
N ASN A 108 -5.49 16.52 7.78
CA ASN A 108 -5.79 15.66 8.93
C ASN A 108 -4.51 15.38 9.76
N PRO A 109 -3.92 16.40 10.42
CA PRO A 109 -2.63 16.26 11.10
C PRO A 109 -2.61 15.24 12.25
N GLU A 110 -3.77 14.95 12.84
CA GLU A 110 -3.94 13.98 13.93
C GLU A 110 -4.18 12.54 13.45
N LEU A 111 -4.24 12.31 12.13
CA LEU A 111 -4.43 10.97 11.56
C LEU A 111 -3.28 10.06 11.98
N GLU A 112 -3.60 8.89 12.52
CA GLU A 112 -2.61 7.88 12.90
C GLU A 112 -2.32 7.00 11.69
N VAL A 113 -1.07 7.00 11.22
CA VAL A 113 -0.65 6.30 10.01
C VAL A 113 0.12 5.04 10.39
N PHE A 114 -0.31 3.89 9.86
CA PHE A 114 0.22 2.56 10.10
C PHE A 114 0.83 2.00 8.81
N PRO A 115 2.15 2.05 8.66
CA PRO A 115 2.83 1.48 7.50
C PRO A 115 2.88 -0.06 7.56
N GLY A 116 3.17 -0.68 6.40
CA GLY A 116 3.49 -2.11 6.31
C GLY A 116 4.82 -2.47 6.99
N HIS A 117 5.75 -1.51 7.04
CA HIS A 117 7.05 -1.65 7.69
C HIS A 117 7.42 -0.40 8.52
N GLY A 118 8.18 -0.61 9.60
CA GLY A 118 8.59 0.46 10.51
C GLY A 118 7.49 0.84 11.52
N SER A 119 7.71 1.94 12.23
CA SER A 119 6.82 2.38 13.31
C SER A 119 5.67 3.25 12.80
N PRO A 120 4.45 3.11 13.36
CA PRO A 120 3.36 4.05 13.16
C PRO A 120 3.73 5.46 13.61
N ALA A 121 3.12 6.46 12.97
CA ALA A 121 3.32 7.86 13.32
C ALA A 121 2.08 8.70 12.98
N LYS A 122 1.91 9.84 13.65
CA LYS A 122 0.89 10.82 13.27
C LYS A 122 1.26 11.50 11.94
N ALA A 123 0.24 11.85 11.16
CA ALA A 123 0.38 12.58 9.90
C ALA A 123 1.28 13.81 10.01
N VAL A 124 1.11 14.62 11.06
CA VAL A 124 1.97 15.80 11.32
C VAL A 124 3.45 15.46 11.45
N ASN A 125 3.80 14.32 12.07
CA ASN A 125 5.19 13.91 12.23
C ASN A 125 5.77 13.42 10.90
N ILE A 126 4.98 12.65 10.15
CA ILE A 126 5.37 12.15 8.82
C ILE A 126 5.66 13.31 7.87
N LEU A 127 4.75 14.29 7.79
CA LEU A 127 4.94 15.48 6.95
C LEU A 127 6.22 16.26 7.32
N ARG A 128 6.57 16.33 8.60
CA ARG A 128 7.78 17.02 9.07
C ARG A 128 9.06 16.25 8.73
N GLN A 129 9.05 14.93 8.88
CA GLN A 129 10.26 14.12 8.87
C GLN A 129 10.54 13.43 7.54
N ASN A 130 9.50 12.97 6.81
CA ASN A 130 9.65 12.19 5.59
C ASN A 130 10.24 13.06 4.47
N PRO A 131 11.48 12.81 4.01
CA PRO A 131 12.15 13.65 3.03
C PRO A 131 11.48 13.61 1.65
N TYR A 132 10.81 12.50 1.31
CA TYR A 132 10.14 12.32 0.02
C TYR A 132 8.87 13.18 -0.11
N LEU A 133 8.28 13.64 1.00
CA LEU A 133 7.08 14.50 0.97
C LEU A 133 7.41 16.00 0.89
N LYS A 134 8.65 16.41 1.17
CA LYS A 134 9.04 17.83 1.26
C LYS A 134 9.06 18.54 -0.10
N GLY A 135 9.32 17.81 -1.18
CA GLY A 135 9.42 18.33 -2.55
C GLY A 135 8.21 18.07 -3.44
N LEU A 136 7.15 17.47 -2.89
CA LEU A 136 5.90 17.17 -3.61
C LEU A 136 4.89 18.31 -3.54
#